data_AF-A0A7V7XCW1-F1
#
_entry.id   AF-A0A7V7XCW1-F1
#
_cell.length_a   1.000
_cell.length_b   1.000
_cell.length_c   1.000
_cell.angle_alpha   90.00
_cell.angle_beta   90.00
_cell.angle_gamma   90.00
#
_symmetry.space_group_name_H-M   'P 1'
#
loop_
_entity.id
_entity.type
_entity.pdbx_description
1 polymer ?
#
loop_
_entity_poly.entity_id
_entity_poly.type
_entity_poly.pdbx_seq_one_letter_code
_entity_poly.pdbx_strand_id
1 'polypeptide(L)'
;MIDFSRVNGDTFKIADMQNDFTREDLIDATHEMIDTLLSLVSDIPDSYVTFQPEDPHAYDRGAATEEEKYLAWTLAHVIVHITASGEETAALGATLARGTVPTWRDRYEVPWQTVRTTRQLVQRLEESRRIRLAYLNAWPDEPQLEVYYTKLEHRWGALNAVGYTLKGLKHDSDHLGQIEAIIQQAREAIPEPRF
;
A
#
# COMPACT_ATOMS: atom_id res chain seq x y z
N MET A 1 -12.36 -0.19 8.45
CA MET A 1 -11.46 -0.40 7.30
C MET A 1 -12.30 -1.06 6.23
N ILE A 2 -12.04 -0.77 4.95
CA ILE A 2 -12.73 -1.46 3.85
C ILE A 2 -12.47 -2.96 3.96
N ASP A 3 -13.52 -3.76 3.93
CA ASP A 3 -13.42 -5.21 3.92
C ASP A 3 -13.14 -5.73 2.50
N PHE A 4 -11.89 -6.10 2.25
CA PHE A 4 -11.45 -6.70 1.00
C PHE A 4 -11.50 -8.24 1.00
N SER A 5 -12.01 -8.89 2.05
CA SER A 5 -12.02 -10.36 2.19
C SER A 5 -12.76 -11.07 1.04
N ARG A 6 -13.72 -10.38 0.41
CA ARG A 6 -14.45 -10.88 -0.74
C ARG A 6 -13.64 -10.85 -2.04
N VAL A 7 -12.61 -9.99 -2.14
CA VAL A 7 -11.81 -9.81 -3.36
C VAL A 7 -10.83 -10.97 -3.51
N ASN A 8 -11.14 -11.89 -4.44
CA ASN A 8 -10.36 -13.11 -4.65
C ASN A 8 -9.88 -13.30 -6.09
N GLY A 9 -10.01 -12.28 -6.95
CA GLY A 9 -9.46 -12.26 -8.31
C GLY A 9 -10.23 -13.11 -9.33
N ASP A 10 -10.83 -14.22 -8.91
CA ASP A 10 -11.53 -15.16 -9.78
C ASP A 10 -13.05 -14.94 -9.82
N THR A 11 -13.67 -14.57 -8.68
CA THR A 11 -15.14 -14.50 -8.55
C THR A 11 -15.67 -13.12 -8.16
N PHE A 12 -14.90 -12.35 -7.40
CA PHE A 12 -15.23 -10.98 -7.02
C PHE A 12 -13.95 -10.15 -7.05
N LYS A 13 -14.00 -9.05 -7.79
CA LYS A 13 -12.87 -8.18 -8.11
C LYS A 13 -13.11 -6.77 -7.58
N ILE A 14 -12.07 -5.94 -7.59
CA ILE A 14 -12.17 -4.54 -7.17
C ILE A 14 -13.20 -3.77 -8.02
N ALA A 15 -13.28 -4.07 -9.32
CA ALA A 15 -14.29 -3.47 -10.19
C ALA A 15 -15.74 -3.72 -9.73
N ASP A 16 -16.01 -4.84 -9.04
CA ASP A 16 -17.37 -5.21 -8.61
C ASP A 16 -17.87 -4.40 -7.41
N MET A 17 -16.96 -3.74 -6.68
CA MET A 17 -17.30 -2.89 -5.53
C MET A 17 -17.02 -1.40 -5.77
N GLN A 18 -16.45 -1.02 -6.92
CA GLN A 18 -16.04 0.38 -7.16
C GLN A 18 -17.21 1.37 -7.23
N ASN A 19 -18.45 0.91 -7.38
CA ASN A 19 -19.65 1.74 -7.39
C ASN A 19 -20.22 1.97 -5.97
N ASP A 20 -19.69 1.28 -4.96
CA ASP A 20 -20.15 1.38 -3.57
C ASP A 20 -19.43 2.49 -2.79
N PHE A 21 -18.46 3.18 -3.40
CA PHE A 21 -17.61 4.16 -2.74
C PHE A 21 -17.60 5.50 -3.49
N THR A 22 -17.63 6.57 -2.71
CA THR A 22 -17.41 7.95 -3.15
C THR A 22 -15.96 8.38 -2.97
N ARG A 23 -15.60 9.57 -3.46
CA ARG A 23 -14.28 10.17 -3.20
C ARG A 23 -14.04 10.36 -1.71
N GLU A 24 -15.06 10.78 -0.98
CA GLU A 24 -15.04 11.01 0.46
C GLU A 24 -14.77 9.69 1.22
N ASP A 25 -15.43 8.60 0.82
CA ASP A 25 -15.16 7.28 1.42
C ASP A 25 -13.71 6.83 1.20
N LEU A 26 -13.11 7.16 0.05
CA LEU A 26 -11.70 6.85 -0.24
C LEU A 26 -10.73 7.70 0.60
N ILE A 27 -11.10 8.94 0.90
CA ILE A 27 -10.34 9.81 1.80
C ILE A 27 -10.35 9.23 3.21
N ASP A 28 -11.54 8.87 3.72
CA ASP A 28 -11.70 8.29 5.04
C ASP A 28 -10.98 6.95 5.15
N ALA A 29 -11.11 6.08 4.14
CA ALA A 29 -10.39 4.82 4.09
C ALA A 29 -8.87 4.98 4.01
N THR A 30 -8.37 6.04 3.33
CA THR A 30 -6.95 6.37 3.31
C THR A 30 -6.46 6.83 4.68
N HIS A 31 -7.25 7.63 5.38
CA HIS A 31 -6.93 8.01 6.76
C HIS A 31 -6.85 6.78 7.66
N GLU A 32 -7.89 5.94 7.63
CA GLU A 32 -7.99 4.77 8.48
C GLU A 32 -6.87 3.74 8.22
N MET A 33 -6.51 3.51 6.95
CA MET A 33 -5.41 2.61 6.60
C MET A 33 -4.07 3.12 7.13
N ILE A 34 -3.76 4.41 6.94
CA ILE A 34 -2.50 4.97 7.45
C ILE A 34 -2.51 5.00 8.98
N ASP A 35 -3.63 5.31 9.63
CA ASP A 35 -3.75 5.28 11.09
C ASP A 35 -3.49 3.87 11.63
N THR A 36 -4.01 2.85 10.95
CA THR A 36 -3.75 1.44 11.28
C THR A 36 -2.27 1.12 11.16
N LEU A 37 -1.63 1.46 10.03
CA LEU A 37 -0.20 1.25 9.82
C LEU A 37 0.65 1.98 10.85
N LEU A 38 0.31 3.22 11.18
CA LEU A 38 0.98 3.99 12.23
C LEU A 38 0.85 3.31 13.59
N SER A 39 -0.35 2.82 13.95
CA SER A 39 -0.57 2.13 15.22
C SER A 39 0.29 0.86 15.38
N LEU A 40 0.62 0.19 14.27
CA LEU A 40 1.50 -0.98 14.26
C LEU A 40 2.97 -0.60 14.47
N VAL A 41 3.42 0.55 13.95
CA VAL A 41 4.84 0.89 13.88
C VAL A 41 5.29 2.02 14.80
N SER A 42 4.39 2.83 15.38
CA SER A 42 4.77 4.07 16.06
C SER A 42 5.54 3.87 17.36
N ASP A 43 5.40 2.72 18.00
CA ASP A 43 5.98 2.41 19.31
C ASP A 43 6.75 1.08 19.28
N ILE A 44 7.66 0.97 18.31
CA ILE A 44 8.61 -0.15 18.21
C ILE A 44 10.06 0.36 18.27
N PRO A 45 11.01 -0.44 18.77
CA PRO A 45 12.43 -0.10 18.73
C PRO A 45 12.95 0.01 17.30
N ASP A 46 13.92 0.89 17.05
CA ASP A 46 14.57 1.02 15.74
C ASP A 46 15.15 -0.32 15.23
N SER A 47 15.54 -1.23 16.12
CA SER A 47 16.04 -2.56 15.75
C SER A 47 15.01 -3.43 15.04
N TYR A 48 13.71 -3.16 15.17
CA TYR A 48 12.66 -3.90 14.46
C TYR A 48 12.57 -3.46 13.00
N VAL A 49 12.91 -2.21 12.69
CA VAL A 49 12.80 -1.62 11.34
C VAL A 49 13.66 -2.38 10.33
N THR A 50 14.87 -2.77 10.75
CA THR A 50 15.85 -3.49 9.94
C THR A 50 15.96 -4.97 10.31
N PHE A 51 15.09 -5.48 11.18
CA PHE A 51 15.08 -6.89 11.54
C PHE A 51 14.79 -7.72 10.28
N GLN A 52 15.60 -8.75 10.05
CA GLN A 52 15.44 -9.67 8.94
C GLN A 52 14.54 -10.81 9.39
N PRO A 53 13.27 -10.89 8.94
CA PRO A 53 12.39 -11.98 9.30
C PRO A 53 12.76 -13.27 8.58
N GLU A 54 12.26 -14.38 9.10
CA GLU A 54 12.18 -15.65 8.38
C GLU A 54 10.87 -15.68 7.58
N ASP A 55 11.00 -15.88 6.27
CA ASP A 55 9.88 -16.15 5.36
C ASP A 55 10.32 -17.21 4.34
N PRO A 56 9.98 -18.49 4.56
CA PRO A 56 10.31 -19.59 3.64
C PRO A 56 9.67 -19.44 2.25
N HIS A 57 8.70 -18.55 2.09
CA HIS A 57 7.98 -18.28 0.86
C HIS A 57 8.36 -16.94 0.22
N ALA A 58 9.41 -16.28 0.73
CA ALA A 58 9.91 -15.04 0.17
C ALA A 58 10.22 -15.21 -1.33
N TYR A 59 9.47 -14.50 -2.16
CA TYR A 59 9.66 -14.44 -3.60
C TYR A 59 9.20 -13.11 -4.17
N ASP A 60 10.15 -12.23 -4.47
CA ASP A 60 9.91 -10.97 -5.16
C ASP A 60 10.41 -11.05 -6.61
N ARG A 61 9.47 -11.20 -7.55
CA ARG A 61 9.78 -11.19 -8.99
C ARG A 61 10.38 -9.86 -9.45
N GLY A 62 10.12 -8.77 -8.74
CA GLY A 62 10.55 -7.41 -9.05
C GLY A 62 11.90 -7.01 -8.44
N ALA A 63 12.55 -7.90 -7.68
CA ALA A 63 13.79 -7.58 -7.00
C ALA A 63 14.91 -7.13 -7.96
N ALA A 64 15.81 -6.26 -7.47
CA ALA A 64 16.88 -5.68 -8.28
C ALA A 64 17.98 -6.70 -8.61
N THR A 65 18.17 -7.71 -7.76
CA THR A 65 19.14 -8.81 -7.94
C THR A 65 18.49 -10.18 -7.78
N GLU A 66 19.15 -11.24 -8.25
CA GLU A 66 18.65 -12.62 -8.06
C GLU A 66 18.68 -13.04 -6.59
N GLU A 67 19.64 -12.54 -5.83
CA GLU A 67 19.77 -12.81 -4.39
C GLU A 67 18.62 -12.16 -3.60
N GLU A 68 18.23 -10.94 -3.97
CA GLU A 68 17.12 -10.24 -3.32
C GLU A 68 15.76 -10.86 -3.61
N LYS A 69 15.61 -11.65 -4.68
CA LYS A 69 14.33 -12.32 -5.02
C LYS A 69 13.82 -13.20 -3.89
N TYR A 70 14.72 -13.86 -3.16
CA TYR A 70 14.37 -14.78 -2.09
C TYR A 70 14.64 -14.20 -0.71
N LEU A 71 14.94 -12.90 -0.64
CA LEU A 71 15.16 -12.20 0.61
C LEU A 71 13.82 -11.81 1.23
N ALA A 72 13.57 -12.27 2.45
CA ALA A 72 12.38 -11.86 3.19
C ALA A 72 12.41 -10.35 3.43
N TRP A 73 11.27 -9.68 3.29
CA TRP A 73 11.21 -8.23 3.39
C TRP A 73 11.27 -7.79 4.85
N THR A 74 12.16 -6.83 5.15
CA THR A 74 12.17 -6.14 6.44
C THR A 74 10.96 -5.23 6.58
N LEU A 75 10.68 -4.74 7.80
CA LEU A 75 9.61 -3.77 8.01
C LEU A 75 9.82 -2.50 7.17
N ALA A 76 11.06 -2.02 7.07
CA ALA A 76 11.41 -0.91 6.18
C ALA A 76 11.00 -1.17 4.72
N HIS A 77 11.28 -2.37 4.21
CA HIS A 77 10.97 -2.73 2.82
C HIS A 77 9.46 -2.76 2.58
N VAL A 78 8.69 -3.42 3.46
CA VAL A 78 7.23 -3.48 3.32
C VAL A 78 6.63 -2.07 3.33
N ILE A 79 7.05 -1.20 4.25
CA ILE A 79 6.48 0.16 4.36
C ILE A 79 6.80 1.02 3.13
N VAL A 80 8.01 0.99 2.59
CA VAL A 80 8.31 1.79 1.37
C VAL A 80 7.58 1.26 0.14
N HIS A 81 7.40 -0.07 0.03
CA HIS A 81 6.70 -0.71 -1.08
C HIS A 81 5.20 -0.40 -1.10
N ILE A 82 4.53 -0.53 0.06
CA ILE A 82 3.08 -0.24 0.13
C ILE A 82 2.81 1.25 -0.08
N THR A 83 3.63 2.14 0.50
CA THR A 83 3.46 3.59 0.32
C THR A 83 3.68 4.00 -1.15
N ALA A 84 4.69 3.46 -1.82
CA ALA A 84 4.90 3.68 -3.25
C ALA A 84 3.73 3.17 -4.10
N SER A 85 3.17 2.00 -3.75
CA SER A 85 2.01 1.43 -4.44
C SER A 85 0.73 2.25 -4.22
N GLY A 86 0.46 2.67 -2.99
CA GLY A 86 -0.68 3.51 -2.63
C GLY A 86 -0.64 4.88 -3.31
N GLU A 87 0.52 5.53 -3.34
CA GLU A 87 0.75 6.80 -4.02
C GLU A 87 0.52 6.71 -5.53
N GLU A 88 1.11 5.70 -6.18
CA GLU A 88 0.90 5.41 -7.60
C GLU A 88 -0.60 5.25 -7.91
N THR A 89 -1.30 4.44 -7.11
CA THR A 89 -2.73 4.23 -7.35
C THR A 89 -3.60 5.47 -7.14
N ALA A 90 -3.27 6.33 -6.18
CA ALA A 90 -3.98 7.59 -5.98
C ALA A 90 -3.74 8.57 -7.14
N ALA A 91 -2.49 8.65 -7.62
CA ALA A 91 -2.11 9.50 -8.75
C ALA A 91 -2.78 9.07 -10.07
N LEU A 92 -2.77 7.77 -10.35
CA LEU A 92 -3.44 7.20 -11.51
C LEU A 92 -4.96 7.28 -11.40
N GLY A 93 -5.52 7.08 -10.21
CA GLY A 93 -6.94 7.32 -9.92
C GLY A 93 -7.36 8.76 -10.23
N ALA A 94 -6.57 9.75 -9.80
CA ALA A 94 -6.83 11.15 -10.13
C ALA A 94 -6.73 11.46 -11.62
N THR A 95 -5.88 10.74 -12.36
CA THR A 95 -5.78 10.85 -13.82
C THR A 95 -7.01 10.28 -14.52
N LEU A 96 -7.52 9.13 -14.04
CA LEU A 96 -8.79 8.56 -14.52
C LEU A 96 -9.98 9.48 -14.20
N ALA A 97 -10.04 10.08 -13.01
CA ALA A 97 -11.11 10.98 -12.59
C ALA A 97 -11.24 12.22 -13.49
N ARG A 98 -10.17 12.61 -14.18
CA ARG A 98 -10.16 13.69 -15.19
C ARG A 98 -10.51 13.22 -16.60
N GLY A 99 -10.85 11.95 -16.77
CA GLY A 99 -11.24 11.36 -18.05
C GLY A 99 -10.07 10.90 -18.91
N THR A 100 -8.89 10.67 -18.33
CA THR A 100 -7.69 10.26 -19.06
C THR A 100 -7.18 8.91 -18.60
N VAL A 101 -6.86 8.02 -19.54
CA VAL A 101 -6.34 6.68 -19.22
C VAL A 101 -4.81 6.74 -19.08
N PRO A 102 -4.25 6.37 -17.92
CA PRO A 102 -2.80 6.30 -17.75
C PRO A 102 -2.14 5.31 -18.71
N THR A 103 -1.04 5.73 -19.35
CA THR A 103 -0.31 4.88 -20.29
C THR A 103 1.05 4.41 -19.76
N TRP A 104 1.58 5.04 -18.70
CA TRP A 104 2.82 4.69 -18.02
C TRP A 104 2.60 4.40 -16.53
N ARG A 105 3.66 3.96 -15.86
CA ARG A 105 3.72 3.84 -14.39
C ARG A 105 4.41 5.06 -13.80
N ASP A 106 3.89 5.54 -12.69
CA ASP A 106 4.37 6.68 -11.91
C ASP A 106 4.79 6.25 -10.50
N ARG A 107 5.43 5.09 -10.40
CA ARG A 107 5.99 4.59 -9.13
C ARG A 107 7.43 5.06 -8.95
N TYR A 108 7.68 5.60 -7.76
CA TYR A 108 9.01 5.70 -7.19
C TYR A 108 9.00 5.07 -5.80
N GLU A 109 9.94 4.15 -5.56
CA GLU A 109 10.10 3.50 -4.27
C GLU A 109 11.40 3.98 -3.62
N VAL A 110 11.30 4.46 -2.39
CA VAL A 110 12.47 4.89 -1.61
C VAL A 110 13.34 3.65 -1.34
N PRO A 111 14.66 3.69 -1.57
CA PRO A 111 15.52 2.54 -1.26
C PRO A 111 15.41 2.16 0.23
N TRP A 112 14.83 1.00 0.51
CA TRP A 112 14.47 0.57 1.87
C TRP A 112 15.68 0.54 2.81
N GLN A 113 16.89 0.29 2.30
CA GLN A 113 18.14 0.26 3.07
C GLN A 113 18.48 1.61 3.74
N THR A 114 17.85 2.70 3.27
CA THR A 114 18.00 4.06 3.82
C THR A 114 17.06 4.35 5.00
N VAL A 115 16.06 3.50 5.19
CA VAL A 115 15.05 3.59 6.26
C VAL A 115 15.45 2.62 7.38
N ARG A 116 15.87 3.17 8.53
CA ARG A 116 16.47 2.38 9.63
C ARG A 116 15.88 2.66 11.01
N THR A 117 14.97 3.62 11.10
CA THR A 117 14.40 4.06 12.37
C THR A 117 12.89 4.10 12.31
N THR A 118 12.25 3.88 13.45
CA THR A 118 10.80 3.97 13.62
C THR A 118 10.29 5.35 13.22
N ARG A 119 11.05 6.40 13.57
CA ARG A 119 10.75 7.78 13.17
C ARG A 119 10.71 7.95 11.64
N GLN A 120 11.60 7.29 10.90
CA GLN A 120 11.57 7.35 9.43
C GLN A 120 10.35 6.60 8.86
N LEU A 121 9.93 5.49 9.46
CA LEU A 121 8.69 4.79 9.06
C LEU A 121 7.47 5.69 9.25
N VAL A 122 7.34 6.30 10.43
CA VAL A 122 6.25 7.23 10.76
C VAL A 122 6.24 8.40 9.79
N GLN A 123 7.40 9.02 9.55
CA GLN A 123 7.51 10.10 8.57
C GLN A 123 7.08 9.66 7.16
N ARG A 124 7.51 8.47 6.71
CA ARG A 124 7.18 7.95 5.38
C ARG A 124 5.69 7.70 5.22
N LEU A 125 5.02 7.17 6.24
CA LEU A 125 3.57 6.95 6.27
C LEU A 125 2.79 8.26 6.23
N GLU A 126 3.20 9.27 7.03
CA GLU A 126 2.54 10.58 7.02
C GLU A 126 2.78 11.35 5.71
N GLU A 127 3.96 11.22 5.11
CA GLU A 127 4.21 11.74 3.78
C GLU A 127 3.29 11.06 2.75
N SER A 128 3.16 9.74 2.81
CA SER A 128 2.28 8.99 1.91
C SER A 128 0.82 9.41 2.06
N ARG A 129 0.35 9.59 3.31
CA ARG A 129 -0.99 10.14 3.58
C ARG A 129 -1.18 11.47 2.88
N ARG A 130 -0.27 12.43 3.11
CA ARG A 130 -0.33 13.76 2.50
C ARG A 130 -0.41 13.70 0.98
N ILE A 131 0.41 12.84 0.34
CA ILE A 131 0.44 12.70 -1.13
C ILE A 131 -0.87 12.09 -1.65
N ARG A 132 -1.33 10.98 -1.07
CA ARG A 132 -2.56 10.30 -1.49
C ARG A 132 -3.78 11.19 -1.34
N LEU A 133 -3.88 11.91 -0.22
CA LEU A 133 -4.95 12.88 0.01
C LEU A 133 -4.89 14.06 -0.97
N ALA A 134 -3.69 14.53 -1.33
CA ALA A 134 -3.56 15.58 -2.34
C ALA A 134 -4.10 15.14 -3.71
N TYR A 135 -3.84 13.88 -4.12
CA TYR A 135 -4.39 13.34 -5.35
C TYR A 135 -5.90 13.15 -5.30
N LEU A 136 -6.45 12.65 -4.19
CA LEU A 136 -7.90 12.53 -4.00
C LEU A 136 -8.60 13.90 -4.02
N ASN A 137 -8.04 14.87 -3.30
CA ASN A 137 -8.57 16.24 -3.27
C ASN A 137 -8.44 16.98 -4.62
N ALA A 138 -7.59 16.49 -5.53
CA ALA A 138 -7.44 17.04 -6.87
C ALA A 138 -8.46 16.45 -7.89
N TRP A 139 -9.36 15.55 -7.46
CA TRP A 139 -10.44 15.08 -8.32
C TRP A 139 -11.42 16.25 -8.61
N PRO A 140 -11.97 16.34 -9.83
CA PRO A 140 -13.08 17.26 -10.11
C PRO A 140 -14.27 16.97 -9.18
N ASP A 141 -15.09 17.98 -8.91
CA ASP A 141 -16.35 17.79 -8.17
C ASP A 141 -17.29 16.82 -8.91
N GLU A 142 -17.21 16.79 -10.25
CA GLU A 142 -17.86 15.81 -11.13
C GLU A 142 -16.79 14.93 -11.82
N PRO A 143 -16.32 13.85 -11.17
CA PRO A 143 -15.28 12.99 -11.75
C PRO A 143 -15.83 12.12 -12.90
N GLN A 144 -14.98 11.88 -13.90
CA GLN A 144 -15.30 11.02 -15.05
C GLN A 144 -15.16 9.53 -14.67
N LEU A 145 -16.22 8.95 -14.10
CA LEU A 145 -16.21 7.56 -13.64
C LEU A 145 -16.47 6.51 -14.73
N GLU A 146 -16.78 6.95 -15.95
CA GLU A 146 -16.95 6.09 -17.13
C GLU A 146 -15.65 5.87 -17.93
N VAL A 147 -14.52 6.36 -17.42
CA VAL A 147 -13.21 6.11 -17.99
C VAL A 147 -12.51 5.00 -17.23
N TYR A 148 -12.18 3.93 -17.94
CA TYR A 148 -11.69 2.69 -17.34
C TYR A 148 -10.25 2.37 -17.77
N TYR A 149 -9.48 1.86 -16.82
CA TYR A 149 -8.21 1.20 -17.06
C TYR A 149 -8.43 -0.32 -17.20
N THR A 150 -8.07 -0.88 -18.37
CA THR A 150 -8.37 -2.28 -18.72
C THR A 150 -7.15 -3.19 -18.85
N LYS A 151 -5.92 -2.65 -18.78
CA LYS A 151 -4.69 -3.49 -18.95
C LYS A 151 -4.55 -4.60 -17.91
N LEU A 152 -5.22 -4.47 -16.76
CA LEU A 152 -5.21 -5.46 -15.67
C LEU A 152 -6.60 -6.07 -15.40
N GLU A 153 -7.50 -6.02 -16.38
CA GLU A 153 -8.91 -6.45 -16.23
C GLU A 153 -9.06 -7.93 -15.84
N HIS A 154 -8.18 -8.79 -16.36
CA HIS A 154 -8.17 -10.22 -16.00
C HIS A 154 -8.04 -10.43 -14.48
N ARG A 155 -7.31 -9.54 -13.78
CA ARG A 155 -7.08 -9.64 -12.33
C ARG A 155 -8.03 -8.77 -11.51
N TRP A 156 -8.31 -7.54 -11.95
CA TRP A 156 -9.03 -6.55 -11.13
C TRP A 156 -10.37 -6.09 -11.71
N GLY A 157 -10.69 -6.50 -12.93
CA GLY A 157 -11.81 -5.95 -13.71
C GLY A 157 -11.45 -4.59 -14.33
N ALA A 158 -12.36 -4.01 -15.09
CA ALA A 158 -12.19 -2.68 -15.65
C ALA A 158 -12.31 -1.63 -14.53
N LEU A 159 -11.20 -0.97 -14.19
CA LEU A 159 -11.13 -0.07 -13.04
C LEU A 159 -11.37 1.37 -13.47
N ASN A 160 -12.37 2.03 -12.91
CA ASN A 160 -12.47 3.49 -12.98
C ASN A 160 -11.57 4.15 -11.92
N ALA A 161 -11.69 5.46 -11.73
CA ALA A 161 -10.91 6.20 -10.73
C ALA A 161 -11.04 5.65 -9.30
N VAL A 162 -12.26 5.26 -8.90
CA VAL A 162 -12.55 4.67 -7.59
C VAL A 162 -11.90 3.31 -7.46
N GLY A 163 -12.14 2.42 -8.43
CA GLY A 163 -11.55 1.08 -8.44
C GLY A 163 -10.02 1.12 -8.44
N TYR A 164 -9.42 2.07 -9.15
CA TYR A 164 -7.95 2.20 -9.18
C TYR A 164 -7.39 2.62 -7.83
N THR A 165 -8.09 3.47 -7.08
CA THR A 165 -7.71 3.88 -5.73
C THR A 165 -7.92 2.74 -4.71
N LEU A 166 -9.05 2.03 -4.80
CA LEU A 166 -9.34 0.85 -3.97
C LEU A 166 -8.29 -0.25 -4.15
N LYS A 167 -7.76 -0.43 -5.36
CA LYS A 167 -6.65 -1.37 -5.61
C LYS A 167 -5.41 -1.06 -4.74
N GLY A 168 -5.11 0.21 -4.47
CA GLY A 168 -4.03 0.61 -3.58
C GLY A 168 -4.32 0.24 -2.12
N LEU A 169 -5.50 0.61 -1.63
CA LEU A 169 -5.94 0.28 -0.27
C LEU A 169 -5.98 -1.23 -0.01
N LYS A 170 -6.44 -2.01 -1.01
CA LYS A 170 -6.42 -3.48 -0.94
C LYS A 170 -4.98 -4.01 -0.84
N HIS A 171 -4.07 -3.44 -1.61
CA HIS A 171 -2.67 -3.84 -1.58
C HIS A 171 -2.03 -3.52 -0.22
N ASP A 172 -2.33 -2.37 0.39
CA ASP A 172 -1.91 -2.07 1.76
C ASP A 172 -2.47 -3.12 2.75
N SER A 173 -3.77 -3.43 2.63
CA SER A 173 -4.45 -4.41 3.47
C SER A 173 -3.83 -5.81 3.39
N ASP A 174 -3.36 -6.23 2.21
CA ASP A 174 -2.70 -7.54 2.02
C ASP A 174 -1.40 -7.67 2.81
N HIS A 175 -0.75 -6.55 3.09
CA HIS A 175 0.54 -6.50 3.79
C HIS A 175 0.40 -6.31 5.31
N LEU A 176 -0.79 -6.05 5.85
CA LEU A 176 -0.99 -5.90 7.30
C LEU A 176 -0.52 -7.13 8.07
N GLY A 177 -0.92 -8.34 7.63
CA GLY A 177 -0.49 -9.58 8.28
C GLY A 177 1.02 -9.81 8.18
N GLN A 178 1.66 -9.36 7.09
CA GLN A 178 3.12 -9.44 6.96
C GLN A 178 3.82 -8.49 7.95
N ILE A 179 3.31 -7.25 8.11
CA ILE A 179 3.85 -6.27 9.06
C ILE A 179 3.74 -6.81 10.50
N GLU A 180 2.56 -7.32 10.87
CA GLU A 180 2.33 -7.92 12.19
C GLU A 180 3.29 -9.09 12.45
N ALA A 181 3.47 -9.97 11.47
CA ALA A 181 4.38 -11.12 11.58
C ALA A 181 5.84 -10.68 11.77
N ILE A 182 6.31 -9.68 11.03
CA ILE A 182 7.68 -9.15 11.17
C ILE A 182 7.89 -8.58 12.57
N ILE A 183 6.95 -7.77 13.06
CA ILE A 183 7.02 -7.17 14.40
C ILE A 183 7.02 -8.25 15.48
N GLN A 184 6.20 -9.29 15.32
CA GLN A 184 6.13 -10.40 16.27
C GLN A 184 7.44 -11.19 16.30
N GLN A 185 8.01 -11.53 15.14
CA GLN A 185 9.31 -12.21 15.06
C GLN A 185 10.43 -11.36 15.67
N ALA A 186 10.45 -10.06 15.37
CA ALA A 186 11.44 -9.15 15.95
C ALA A 186 11.34 -9.09 17.47
N ARG A 187 10.12 -9.08 18.02
CA ARG A 187 9.85 -9.10 19.47
C ARG A 187 10.34 -10.38 20.15
N GLU A 188 10.19 -11.52 19.49
CA GLU A 188 10.68 -12.80 20.01
C GLU A 188 12.20 -12.91 19.96
N ALA A 189 12.82 -12.35 18.90
CA ALA A 189 14.26 -12.45 18.66
C ALA A 189 15.09 -11.39 19.41
N ILE A 190 14.53 -10.21 19.68
CA ILE A 190 15.25 -9.07 20.25
C ILE A 190 14.78 -8.88 21.71
N PRO A 191 15.64 -9.16 22.71
CA PRO A 191 15.27 -8.97 24.11
C PRO A 191 15.00 -7.50 24.41
N GLU A 192 13.82 -7.21 24.96
CA GLU A 192 13.52 -5.91 25.58
C GLU A 192 14.55 -5.65 26.70
N PRO A 193 15.15 -4.45 26.78
CA PRO A 193 16.01 -4.11 27.90
C PRO A 193 15.21 -4.20 29.20
N ARG A 194 15.56 -5.15 30.06
CA ARG A 194 15.04 -5.22 31.43
C ARG A 194 15.62 -4.04 32.21
N PHE A 195 14.83 -3.00 32.43
CA PHE A 195 15.13 -1.93 33.37
C PHE A 195 14.80 -2.34 34.80
#